data_AF-A0A970MR95-F1
#
_entry.id   AF-A0A970MR95-F1
#
_cell.length_a   1.000
_cell.length_b   1.000
_cell.length_c   1.000
_cell.angle_alpha   90.00
_cell.angle_beta   90.00
_cell.angle_gamma   90.00
#
_symmetry.space_group_name_H-M   'P 1'
#
loop_
_entity.id
_entity.type
_entity.pdbx_description
1 polymer ?
#
loop_
_entity_poly.entity_id
_entity_poly.type
_entity_poly.pdbx_seq_one_letter_code
_entity_poly.pdbx_strand_id
1 'polypeptide(L)'
;MTDELTNWDYDEMVPFKEEFLSGFRTEIYQIDLKKGFEYAKDIMRDKIESAIRKEIGDQYQHITASKIKFNNVTYKYILLPIWISSYRYKDQTYMFIINGQSGQISGSYPKSNIDKIILVIFIAVIVALIYFFELY
;
A
#
# COMPACT_ATOMS: atom_id res chain seq x y z
N MET A 1 -7.45 0.96 -2.53
CA MET A 1 -7.46 2.01 -1.48
C MET A 1 -7.17 1.40 -0.11
N THR A 2 -7.81 0.28 0.24
CA THR A 2 -7.46 -0.52 1.44
C THR A 2 -6.18 -1.32 1.30
N ASP A 3 -5.72 -1.60 0.08
CA ASP A 3 -4.43 -2.27 -0.19
C ASP A 3 -3.21 -1.48 0.31
N GLU A 4 -3.38 -0.20 0.66
CA GLU A 4 -2.31 0.61 1.25
C GLU A 4 -2.15 0.38 2.75
N LEU A 5 -3.15 -0.20 3.44
CA LEU A 5 -3.03 -0.69 4.81
C LEU A 5 -2.41 -2.09 4.76
N THR A 6 -1.21 -2.16 4.19
CA THR A 6 -0.35 -3.32 4.28
C THR A 6 0.50 -3.19 5.54
N ASN A 7 0.87 -4.33 6.14
CA ASN A 7 1.53 -4.49 7.45
C ASN A 7 0.59 -4.72 8.64
N TRP A 8 -0.38 -5.62 8.49
CA TRP A 8 -1.01 -6.25 9.64
C TRP A 8 -0.04 -7.25 10.27
N ASP A 9 0.08 -7.21 11.59
CA ASP A 9 0.73 -8.28 12.34
C ASP A 9 -0.31 -9.36 12.63
N TYR A 10 -0.24 -10.43 11.85
CA TYR A 10 -1.14 -11.56 11.94
C TYR A 10 -0.82 -12.48 13.13
N ASP A 11 0.34 -12.35 13.77
CA ASP A 11 0.71 -13.17 14.94
C ASP A 11 -0.05 -12.74 16.19
N GLU A 12 -0.54 -11.50 16.23
CA GLU A 12 -1.40 -10.97 17.31
C GLU A 12 -2.89 -11.31 17.15
N MET A 13 -3.27 -12.11 16.14
CA MET A 13 -4.67 -12.48 15.93
C MET A 13 -5.25 -13.28 17.11
N VAL A 14 -6.42 -12.86 17.57
CA VAL A 14 -7.20 -13.57 18.59
C VAL A 14 -8.45 -14.21 17.98
N PRO A 15 -9.01 -15.27 18.61
CA PRO A 15 -10.30 -15.82 18.21
C PRO A 15 -11.38 -14.74 18.17
N PHE A 16 -12.23 -14.80 17.15
CA PHE A 16 -13.35 -13.87 17.02
C PHE A 16 -14.27 -13.94 18.24
N LYS A 17 -14.73 -12.77 18.68
CA LYS A 17 -15.78 -12.62 19.68
C LYS A 17 -16.80 -11.58 19.21
N GLU A 18 -18.07 -11.79 19.51
CA GLU A 18 -19.16 -10.92 19.05
C GLU A 18 -19.03 -9.48 19.55
N GLU A 19 -18.39 -9.27 20.71
CA GLU A 19 -18.16 -7.95 21.28
C GLU A 19 -17.32 -7.04 20.37
N PHE A 20 -16.51 -7.60 19.46
CA PHE A 20 -15.75 -6.83 18.47
C PHE A 20 -16.62 -6.12 17.44
N LEU A 21 -17.87 -6.54 17.28
CA LEU A 21 -18.84 -5.88 16.40
C LEU A 21 -19.62 -4.77 17.12
N SER A 22 -19.64 -4.79 18.46
CA SER A 22 -20.44 -3.85 19.24
C SER A 22 -19.91 -2.42 19.08
N GLY A 23 -20.76 -1.52 18.60
CA GLY A 23 -20.41 -0.11 18.40
C GLY A 23 -19.62 0.17 17.11
N PHE A 24 -19.33 -0.85 16.28
CA PHE A 24 -18.62 -0.69 15.02
C PHE A 24 -19.51 -1.03 13.82
N ARG A 25 -19.32 -0.31 12.72
CA ARG A 25 -19.84 -0.73 11.42
C ARG A 25 -18.84 -1.69 10.80
N THR A 26 -19.30 -2.88 10.44
CA THR A 26 -18.47 -3.87 9.75
C THR A 26 -18.94 -4.05 8.33
N GLU A 27 -17.97 -4.18 7.44
CA GLU A 27 -18.22 -4.48 6.05
C GLU A 27 -18.13 -5.99 5.80
N ILE A 28 -19.04 -6.50 4.98
CA ILE A 28 -18.99 -7.89 4.51
C ILE A 28 -17.96 -7.96 3.38
N TYR A 29 -17.28 -9.10 3.26
CA TYR A 29 -16.31 -9.34 2.20
C TYR A 29 -16.83 -8.91 0.81
N GLN A 30 -16.08 -8.04 0.13
CA GLN A 30 -16.42 -7.56 -1.22
C GLN A 30 -15.89 -8.50 -2.32
N ILE A 31 -14.87 -9.30 -2.01
CA ILE A 31 -14.19 -10.17 -2.96
C ILE A 31 -14.66 -11.61 -2.73
N ASP A 32 -15.10 -12.25 -3.81
CA ASP A 32 -15.41 -13.68 -3.82
C ASP A 32 -14.19 -14.53 -3.45
N LEU A 33 -14.40 -15.59 -2.66
CA LEU A 33 -13.32 -16.43 -2.13
C LEU A 33 -12.43 -17.00 -3.23
N LYS A 34 -13.00 -17.44 -4.35
CA LYS A 34 -12.22 -18.00 -5.47
C LYS A 34 -11.35 -16.93 -6.10
N LYS A 35 -11.89 -15.72 -6.30
CA LYS A 35 -11.13 -14.58 -6.84
C LYS A 35 -10.02 -14.16 -5.88
N GLY A 36 -10.32 -14.04 -4.59
CA GLY A 36 -9.33 -13.71 -3.55
C GLY A 36 -8.22 -14.76 -3.46
N PHE A 37 -8.55 -16.04 -3.63
CA PHE A 37 -7.57 -17.11 -3.62
C PHE A 37 -6.63 -17.08 -4.83
N GLU A 38 -7.12 -16.83 -6.04
CA GLU A 38 -6.25 -16.67 -7.22
C GLU A 38 -5.32 -15.45 -7.05
N TYR A 39 -5.85 -14.33 -6.54
CA TYR A 39 -5.03 -13.16 -6.23
C TYR A 39 -3.93 -13.45 -5.19
N ALA A 40 -4.27 -14.18 -4.13
CA ALA A 40 -3.30 -14.60 -3.11
C ALA A 40 -2.21 -15.52 -3.69
N LYS A 41 -2.54 -16.40 -4.65
CA LYS A 41 -1.55 -17.23 -5.33
C LYS A 41 -0.54 -16.39 -6.11
N ASP A 42 -0.99 -15.32 -6.76
CA ASP A 42 -0.09 -14.45 -7.54
C ASP A 42 0.91 -13.73 -6.62
N ILE A 43 0.45 -13.16 -5.51
CA ILE A 43 1.33 -12.60 -4.47
C ILE A 43 2.34 -13.65 -3.97
N MET A 44 1.86 -14.88 -3.73
CA MET A 44 2.72 -15.93 -3.19
C MET A 44 3.71 -16.46 -4.22
N ARG A 45 3.34 -16.49 -5.51
CA ARG A 45 4.25 -16.83 -6.62
C ARG A 45 5.41 -15.84 -6.66
N ASP A 46 5.13 -14.54 -6.62
CA ASP A 46 6.16 -13.50 -6.62
C ASP A 46 7.13 -13.63 -5.43
N LYS A 47 6.59 -13.92 -4.24
CA LYS A 47 7.40 -14.17 -3.04
C LYS A 47 8.27 -15.43 -3.18
N ILE A 48 7.70 -16.53 -3.68
CA ILE A 48 8.43 -17.79 -3.89
C ILE A 48 9.53 -17.59 -4.93
N GLU A 49 9.25 -16.93 -6.04
CA GLU A 49 10.26 -16.65 -7.06
C GLU A 49 11.37 -15.75 -6.54
N SER A 50 11.02 -14.70 -5.76
CA SER A 50 12.01 -13.83 -5.13
C SER A 50 12.91 -14.61 -4.15
N ALA A 51 12.34 -15.52 -3.36
CA ALA A 51 13.10 -16.38 -2.47
C ALA A 51 14.01 -17.34 -3.23
N ILE A 52 13.52 -17.95 -4.32
CA ILE A 52 14.32 -18.81 -5.21
C ILE A 52 15.50 -18.02 -5.78
N ARG A 53 15.28 -16.81 -6.32
CA ARG A 53 16.37 -15.96 -6.87
C ARG A 53 17.42 -15.63 -5.82
N LYS A 54 16.99 -15.31 -4.59
CA LYS A 54 17.89 -15.01 -3.47
C LYS A 54 18.79 -16.20 -3.11
N GLU A 55 18.23 -17.41 -3.12
CA GLU A 55 18.96 -18.65 -2.77
C GLU A 55 19.96 -19.06 -3.87
N ILE A 56 19.56 -18.88 -5.13
CA ILE A 56 20.31 -19.25 -6.33
C ILE A 56 21.53 -18.32 -6.55
N GLY A 57 21.47 -17.06 -6.12
CA GLY A 57 22.57 -16.10 -6.20
C GLY A 57 22.57 -15.26 -7.49
N ASP A 58 23.16 -14.06 -7.40
CA ASP A 58 22.73 -12.91 -8.20
C ASP A 58 23.38 -12.77 -9.59
N GLN A 59 24.37 -13.61 -9.95
CA GLN A 59 25.20 -13.22 -11.09
C GLN A 59 24.73 -13.69 -12.47
N TYR A 60 24.14 -14.86 -12.69
CA TYR A 60 23.75 -15.27 -14.07
C TYR A 60 22.61 -16.32 -14.14
N GLN A 61 21.81 -16.48 -13.10
CA GLN A 61 20.89 -17.62 -13.03
C GLN A 61 19.44 -17.18 -13.26
N HIS A 62 18.91 -17.61 -14.40
CA HIS A 62 17.49 -17.46 -14.76
C HIS A 62 16.69 -18.65 -14.26
N ILE A 63 15.52 -18.41 -13.68
CA ILE A 63 14.54 -19.48 -13.41
C ILE A 63 14.05 -20.01 -14.77
N THR A 64 14.57 -21.16 -15.21
CA THR A 64 14.15 -21.78 -16.49
C THR A 64 12.73 -22.36 -16.40
N ALA A 65 12.37 -22.88 -15.23
CA ALA A 65 11.01 -23.33 -14.93
C ALA A 65 10.82 -23.39 -13.41
N SER A 66 9.66 -22.93 -12.93
CA SER A 66 9.19 -23.17 -11.56
C SER A 66 7.83 -23.84 -11.63
N LYS A 67 7.60 -24.85 -10.78
CA LYS A 67 6.31 -25.53 -10.67
C LYS A 67 5.79 -25.41 -9.26
N ILE A 68 4.99 -24.38 -9.02
CA ILE A 68 4.39 -24.11 -7.71
C ILE A 68 3.05 -24.85 -7.62
N LYS A 69 2.90 -25.70 -6.60
CA LYS A 69 1.65 -26.39 -6.27
C LYS A 69 1.23 -25.99 -4.87
N PHE A 70 -0.03 -25.58 -4.73
CA PHE A 70 -0.65 -25.28 -3.44
C PHE A 70 -1.54 -26.46 -3.04
N ASN A 71 -1.24 -27.10 -1.90
CA ASN A 71 -1.98 -28.26 -1.39
C ASN A 71 -2.58 -27.94 -0.01
N ASN A 72 -3.69 -28.58 0.34
CA ASN A 72 -4.36 -28.46 1.65
C ASN A 72 -4.64 -27.00 2.07
N VAL A 73 -4.97 -26.14 1.12
CA VAL A 73 -5.22 -24.73 1.40
C VAL A 73 -6.57 -24.58 2.11
N THR A 74 -6.52 -23.97 3.29
CA THR A 74 -7.70 -23.54 4.04
C THR A 74 -7.85 -22.03 3.96
N TYR A 75 -9.06 -21.53 4.20
CA TYR A 75 -9.34 -20.10 4.31
C TYR A 75 -9.89 -19.79 5.70
N LYS A 76 -9.64 -18.57 6.15
CA LYS A 76 -10.21 -18.00 7.38
C LYS A 76 -10.71 -16.61 7.07
N TYR A 77 -11.90 -16.28 7.55
CA TYR A 77 -12.32 -14.89 7.62
C TYR A 77 -11.64 -14.23 8.81
N ILE A 78 -11.12 -13.03 8.59
CA ILE A 78 -10.48 -12.23 9.62
C ILE A 78 -11.21 -10.90 9.72
N LEU A 79 -11.29 -10.36 10.93
CA LEU A 79 -11.81 -9.03 11.19
C LEU A 79 -10.63 -8.11 11.49
N LEU A 80 -10.51 -7.03 10.73
CA LEU A 80 -9.41 -6.07 10.86
C LEU A 80 -9.95 -4.72 11.35
N PRO A 81 -9.40 -4.14 12.43
CA PRO A 81 -9.85 -2.86 12.94
C PRO A 81 -9.28 -1.72 12.09
N ILE A 82 -10.15 -0.95 11.42
CA ILE A 82 -9.74 0.24 10.67
C ILE A 82 -10.53 1.46 11.13
N TRP A 83 -9.87 2.63 11.12
CA TRP A 83 -10.53 3.91 11.33
C TRP A 83 -10.58 4.67 10.02
N ILE A 84 -11.77 5.06 9.57
CA ILE A 84 -11.95 5.84 8.35
C ILE A 84 -12.49 7.22 8.76
N SER A 85 -11.88 8.28 8.23
CA SER A 85 -12.38 9.63 8.40
C SER A 85 -12.16 10.45 7.13
N SER A 86 -12.99 11.49 6.97
CA SER A 86 -12.90 12.41 5.85
C SER A 86 -13.07 13.85 6.32
N TYR A 87 -12.33 14.76 5.71
CA TYR A 87 -12.46 16.20 5.95
C TYR A 87 -12.55 16.94 4.63
N ARG A 88 -13.21 18.10 4.64
CA ARG A 88 -13.34 18.96 3.46
C ARG A 88 -12.36 20.12 3.57
N TYR A 89 -11.60 20.35 2.50
CA TYR A 89 -10.68 21.47 2.37
C TYR A 89 -10.74 22.01 0.94
N LYS A 90 -10.96 23.33 0.78
CA LYS A 90 -11.08 24.00 -0.53
C LYS A 90 -12.01 23.27 -1.51
N ASP A 91 -13.22 22.94 -1.04
CA ASP A 91 -14.24 22.21 -1.80
C ASP A 91 -13.86 20.80 -2.27
N GLN A 92 -12.75 20.25 -1.79
CA GLN A 92 -12.34 18.87 -2.02
C GLN A 92 -12.46 18.06 -0.72
N THR A 93 -12.98 16.85 -0.83
CA THR A 93 -13.03 15.89 0.27
C THR A 93 -11.77 15.05 0.25
N TYR A 94 -11.06 15.04 1.37
CA TYR A 94 -9.90 14.20 1.61
C TYR A 94 -10.32 13.08 2.55
N MET A 95 -9.91 11.85 2.23
CA MET A 95 -10.22 10.66 3.02
C MET A 95 -8.91 10.04 3.46
N PHE A 96 -8.85 9.66 4.73
CA PHE A 96 -7.75 8.91 5.29
C PHE A 96 -8.28 7.72 6.09
N ILE A 97 -7.46 6.68 6.12
CA ILE A 97 -7.73 5.42 6.79
C ILE A 97 -6.53 5.15 7.70
N ILE A 98 -6.81 4.70 8.91
CA ILE A 98 -5.82 4.36 9.92
C ILE A 98 -5.92 2.87 10.21
N ASN A 99 -4.78 2.19 10.19
CA ASN A 99 -4.64 0.84 10.70
C ASN A 99 -4.89 0.87 12.22
N GLY A 100 -5.91 0.17 12.70
CA GLY A 100 -6.29 0.17 14.12
C GLY A 100 -5.34 -0.63 15.02
N GLN A 101 -4.45 -1.46 14.45
CA GLN A 101 -3.39 -2.17 15.18
C GLN A 101 -2.13 -1.30 15.30
N SER A 102 -1.60 -0.80 14.18
CA SER A 102 -0.30 -0.10 14.17
C SER A 102 -0.40 1.42 14.29
N GLY A 103 -1.58 2.01 14.06
CA GLY A 103 -1.76 3.45 13.96
C GLY A 103 -1.24 4.06 12.64
N GLN A 104 -0.76 3.24 11.70
CA GLN A 104 -0.30 3.71 10.40
C GLN A 104 -1.44 4.36 9.62
N ILE A 105 -1.17 5.56 9.08
CA ILE A 105 -2.14 6.35 8.34
C ILE A 105 -1.86 6.21 6.85
N SER A 106 -2.88 5.87 6.06
CA SER A 106 -2.87 6.01 4.60
C SER A 106 -4.01 6.90 4.14
N GLY A 107 -3.82 7.65 3.07
CA GLY A 107 -4.88 8.49 2.54
C GLY A 107 -4.39 9.69 1.75
N SER A 108 -5.35 10.44 1.24
CA SER A 108 -5.08 11.68 0.52
C SER A 108 -4.97 12.85 1.49
N TYR A 109 -3.99 13.71 1.25
CA TYR A 109 -3.81 14.98 1.93
C TYR A 109 -3.60 16.10 0.90
N PRO A 110 -3.96 17.36 1.22
CA PRO A 110 -3.72 18.47 0.32
C PRO A 110 -2.22 18.65 0.12
N LYS A 111 -1.75 18.39 -1.11
CA LYS A 111 -0.36 18.65 -1.46
C LYS A 111 -0.16 20.16 -1.57
N SER A 112 0.81 20.68 -0.82
CA SER A 112 1.23 22.06 -0.99
C SER A 112 1.93 22.23 -2.33
N ASN A 113 1.63 23.33 -3.04
CA ASN A 113 2.33 23.66 -4.30
C ASN A 113 3.67 24.36 -4.06
N ILE A 114 4.11 24.53 -2.81
CA ILE A 114 5.35 25.23 -2.45
C ILE A 114 6.56 24.64 -3.18
N ASP A 115 6.70 23.31 -3.21
CA ASP A 115 7.85 22.65 -3.88
C ASP A 115 7.90 22.98 -5.38
N LYS A 116 6.74 23.08 -6.03
CA LYS A 116 6.63 23.49 -7.44
C LYS A 116 6.98 24.96 -7.63
N ILE A 117 6.56 25.83 -6.71
CA ILE A 117 6.86 27.26 -6.76
C ILE A 117 8.36 27.50 -6.58
N ILE A 118 8.99 26.82 -5.61
CA ILE A 118 10.44 26.90 -5.38
C ILE A 118 11.21 26.46 -6.62
N LEU A 119 10.80 25.35 -7.26
CA LEU A 119 11.42 24.87 -8.50
C LEU A 119 11.34 25.91 -9.64
N VAL A 120 10.17 26.55 -9.81
CA VAL A 120 9.99 27.60 -10.84
C VAL A 120 10.89 28.81 -10.57
N ILE A 121 10.96 29.26 -9.31
CA ILE A 121 11.83 30.39 -8.92
C ILE A 121 13.31 30.04 -9.17
N PHE A 122 13.73 28.83 -8.80
CA PHE A 122 15.10 28.37 -9.01
C PHE A 122 15.50 28.38 -10.49
N ILE A 123 14.62 27.87 -11.38
CA ILE A 123 14.85 27.90 -12.83
C ILE A 123 14.92 29.35 -13.35
N ALA A 124 14.03 30.23 -12.88
CA ALA A 124 14.02 31.63 -13.30
C ALA A 124 15.33 32.36 -12.91
N VAL A 125 15.87 32.08 -11.73
CA VAL A 125 17.16 32.64 -11.27
C VAL A 125 18.32 32.14 -12.13
N ILE A 126 18.36 30.84 -12.46
CA ILE A 126 19.40 30.28 -13.34
C ILE A 126 19.36 30.96 -14.72
N VAL A 127 18.18 31.09 -15.31
CA VAL A 127 18.02 31.74 -16.61
C VAL A 127 18.48 33.20 -16.55
N ALA A 128 18.09 33.94 -15.51
CA ALA A 128 18.52 35.33 -15.32
C ALA A 128 20.04 35.46 -15.18
N LEU A 129 20.69 34.54 -14.46
CA LEU A 129 22.15 34.52 -14.32
C LEU A 129 22.84 34.23 -15.65
N ILE A 130 22.35 33.26 -16.43
CA ILE A 130 22.89 32.95 -17.77
C ILE A 130 22.81 34.18 -18.67
N TYR A 131 21.65 34.84 -18.73
CA TYR A 131 21.49 36.07 -19.51
C TYR A 131 22.41 37.19 -19.01
N PHE A 132 22.59 37.34 -17.70
CA PHE A 132 23.48 38.34 -17.13
C PHE A 132 24.95 38.08 -17.54
N PHE A 133 25.40 36.83 -17.55
CA PHE A 133 26.74 36.44 -18.02
C PHE A 133 26.92 36.50 -19.55
N GLU A 134 25.85 36.39 -20.34
CA GLU A 134 25.93 36.61 -21.79
C GLU A 134 25.96 38.10 -22.18
N LEU A 135 25.40 38.97 -21.33
CA LEU A 135 25.30 40.42 -21.56
C LEU A 135 26.50 41.24 -21.04
N TYR A 136 27.36 40.66 -20.19
CA TYR A 136 28.56 41.27 -19.61
C TYR A 136 29.80 40.42 -19.86
#